data_AF-A0A944ZRD4-F1
#
_entry.id   AF-A0A944ZRD4-F1
#
_cell.length_a   1.000
_cell.length_b   1.000
_cell.length_c   1.000
_cell.angle_alpha   90.00
_cell.angle_beta   90.00
_cell.angle_gamma   90.00
#
_symmetry.space_group_name_H-M   'P 1'
#
loop_
_entity.id
_entity.type
_entity.pdbx_description
1 polymer ?
#
loop_
_entity_poly.entity_id
_entity_poly.type
_entity_poly.pdbx_seq_one_letter_code
_entity_poly.pdbx_strand_id
1 'polypeptide(L)'
;MTTNNCKTCSAKYDITPEDEKFYAKLDLPSPTLCPICRNKRRMAWRNDRSFYIRKSDKSDEQFISIYPEKTPFPVWKPAEWYAEDWDPRDYGQDYDFNKPFFEQWNELLQKVPRLGIDIVHCENSEYCNYCGDDKNCYLDIAGEANEDCYFNLFT
;
A
#
# COMPACT_ATOMS: atom_id res chain seq x y z
N MET A 1 -3.97 29.90 -17.38
CA MET A 1 -4.34 29.38 -16.05
C MET A 1 -5.82 29.07 -16.11
N THR A 2 -6.16 27.80 -15.98
CA THR A 2 -7.51 27.29 -16.16
C THR A 2 -8.01 26.77 -14.81
N THR A 3 -9.07 27.36 -14.27
CA THR A 3 -9.66 26.93 -12.99
C THR A 3 -10.73 25.87 -13.24
N ASN A 4 -10.55 24.70 -12.63
CA ASN A 4 -11.45 23.56 -12.75
C ASN A 4 -12.10 23.21 -11.40
N ASN A 5 -13.22 22.48 -11.45
CA ASN A 5 -13.87 21.91 -10.26
C ASN A 5 -13.56 20.42 -10.17
N CYS A 6 -13.09 19.96 -9.00
CA CYS A 6 -12.78 18.55 -8.76
C CYS A 6 -14.04 17.70 -8.82
N LYS A 7 -14.05 16.63 -9.63
CA LYS A 7 -15.22 15.73 -9.76
C LYS A 7 -15.58 14.94 -8.47
N THR A 8 -14.68 14.88 -7.48
CA THR A 8 -14.87 14.10 -6.25
C THR A 8 -15.28 14.96 -5.06
N CYS A 9 -14.63 16.10 -4.84
CA CYS A 9 -14.89 16.95 -3.68
C CYS A 9 -15.44 18.34 -4.04
N SER A 10 -15.67 18.62 -5.32
CA SER A 10 -16.13 19.90 -5.85
C SER A 10 -15.23 21.11 -5.55
N ALA A 11 -14.06 20.91 -4.94
CA ALA A 11 -13.09 21.96 -4.70
C ALA A 11 -12.51 22.51 -6.02
N LYS A 12 -12.30 23.82 -6.06
CA LYS A 12 -11.60 24.49 -7.16
C LYS A 12 -10.11 24.15 -7.13
N TYR A 13 -9.51 23.97 -8.30
CA TYR A 13 -8.06 23.84 -8.47
C TYR A 13 -7.65 24.38 -9.82
N ASP A 14 -6.42 24.87 -9.90
CA ASP A 14 -5.91 25.50 -11.10
C ASP A 14 -4.97 24.57 -11.86
N ILE A 15 -4.96 24.74 -13.19
CA ILE A 15 -3.98 24.17 -14.10
C ILE A 15 -3.22 25.34 -14.72
N THR A 16 -1.92 25.37 -14.49
CA THR A 16 -1.05 26.42 -15.02
C THR A 16 -0.69 26.15 -16.48
N PRO A 17 -0.28 27.18 -17.25
CA PRO A 17 0.23 26.97 -18.60
C PRO A 17 1.44 26.01 -18.64
N GLU A 18 2.25 26.00 -17.58
CA GLU A 18 3.38 25.08 -17.41
C GLU A 18 2.90 23.63 -17.25
N ASP A 19 1.84 23.42 -16.46
CA ASP A 19 1.19 22.10 -16.33
C ASP A 19 0.65 21.62 -17.69
N GLU A 20 -0.04 22.49 -18.44
CA GLU A 20 -0.58 22.15 -19.77
C GLU A 20 0.52 21.75 -20.76
N LYS A 21 1.64 22.50 -20.78
CA LYS A 21 2.81 22.16 -21.60
C LYS A 21 3.43 20.83 -21.17
N PHE A 22 3.50 20.57 -19.87
CA PHE A 22 4.04 19.31 -19.34
C PHE A 22 3.16 18.12 -19.72
N TYR A 23 1.84 18.24 -19.57
CA TYR A 23 0.91 17.18 -19.96
C TYR A 23 0.97 16.93 -21.48
N ALA A 24 0.99 17.98 -22.30
CA ALA A 24 1.11 17.83 -23.76
C ALA A 24 2.43 17.18 -24.18
N LYS A 25 3.55 17.52 -23.53
CA LYS A 25 4.86 16.90 -23.80
C LYS A 25 4.86 15.39 -23.55
N LEU A 26 4.10 14.92 -22.55
CA LEU A 26 4.01 13.51 -22.17
C LEU A 26 2.80 12.78 -22.78
N ASP A 27 2.03 13.45 -23.65
CA ASP A 27 0.76 12.94 -24.19
C ASP A 27 -0.23 12.48 -23.09
N LEU A 28 -0.31 13.27 -22.01
CA LEU A 28 -1.17 12.99 -20.86
C LEU A 28 -2.45 13.83 -20.90
N PRO A 29 -3.60 13.26 -20.49
CA PRO A 29 -4.82 14.02 -20.35
C PRO A 29 -4.74 14.99 -19.15
N SER A 30 -5.40 16.13 -19.30
CA SER A 30 -5.49 17.12 -18.22
C SER A 30 -6.24 16.54 -17.00
N PRO A 31 -5.76 16.78 -15.76
CA PRO A 31 -6.34 16.17 -14.57
C PRO A 31 -7.79 16.61 -14.34
N THR A 32 -8.65 15.66 -13.99
CA THR A 32 -10.08 15.89 -13.64
C THR A 32 -10.34 16.01 -12.13
N LEU A 33 -9.28 15.87 -11.33
CA LEU A 33 -9.32 15.89 -9.87
C LEU A 33 -8.29 16.87 -9.33
N CYS A 34 -8.62 17.51 -8.21
CA CYS A 34 -7.67 18.36 -7.52
C CYS A 34 -6.46 17.55 -7.01
N PRO A 35 -5.30 18.20 -6.75
CA PRO A 35 -4.09 17.55 -6.25
C PRO A 35 -4.33 16.66 -5.02
N ILE A 36 -5.18 17.11 -4.08
CA ILE A 36 -5.50 16.36 -2.86
C ILE A 36 -6.25 15.06 -3.15
N CYS A 37 -7.27 15.10 -4.01
CA CYS A 37 -8.02 13.88 -4.37
C CYS A 37 -7.15 12.89 -5.16
N ARG A 38 -6.24 13.38 -6.01
CA ARG A 38 -5.24 12.52 -6.66
C ARG A 38 -4.32 11.88 -5.63
N ASN A 39 -3.89 12.63 -4.62
CA ASN A 39 -3.05 12.09 -3.56
C ASN A 39 -3.76 11.02 -2.73
N LYS A 40 -5.01 11.27 -2.33
CA LYS A 40 -5.83 10.26 -1.62
C LYS A 40 -5.94 8.95 -2.39
N ARG A 41 -6.10 9.01 -3.72
CA ARG A 41 -6.14 7.80 -4.57
C ARG A 41 -4.80 7.05 -4.59
N ARG A 42 -3.68 7.78 -4.67
CA ARG A 42 -2.33 7.17 -4.59
C ARG A 42 -2.08 6.51 -3.23
N MET A 43 -2.51 7.17 -2.16
CA MET A 43 -2.32 6.69 -0.79
C MET A 43 -3.39 5.68 -0.34
N ALA A 44 -4.37 5.33 -1.19
CA ALA A 44 -5.50 4.47 -0.79
C ALA A 44 -5.07 3.06 -0.36
N TRP A 45 -3.92 2.59 -0.86
CA TRP A 45 -3.38 1.26 -0.60
C TRP A 45 -2.14 1.28 0.31
N ARG A 46 -1.73 2.47 0.74
CA ARG A 46 -0.50 2.66 1.53
C ARG A 46 -0.89 3.00 2.97
N ASN A 47 -0.25 2.32 3.91
CA ASN A 47 -0.35 2.64 5.33
C ASN A 47 1.05 2.91 5.89
N ASP A 48 1.25 4.12 6.42
CA ASP A 48 2.51 4.60 6.97
C ASP A 48 2.43 4.88 8.47
N ARG A 49 1.26 4.70 9.09
CA ARG A 49 0.95 5.34 10.39
C ARG A 49 0.14 4.49 11.35
N SER A 50 -0.51 3.44 10.88
CA SER A 50 -1.43 2.64 11.70
C SER A 50 -0.91 1.22 11.82
N PHE A 51 -0.44 0.90 13.00
CA PHE A 51 0.09 -0.41 13.36
C PHE A 51 -0.84 -1.12 14.33
N TYR A 52 -0.94 -2.43 14.17
CA TYR A 52 -1.80 -3.29 14.97
C TYR A 52 -0.99 -4.50 15.40
N ILE A 53 -1.11 -4.87 16.67
CA ILE A 53 -0.70 -6.20 17.13
C ILE A 53 -1.82 -7.16 16.74
N ARG A 54 -1.51 -8.17 15.93
CA ARG A 54 -2.44 -9.23 15.56
C ARG A 54 -1.73 -10.56 15.46
N LYS A 55 -2.51 -11.64 15.30
CA LYS A 55 -1.98 -12.94 14.93
C LYS A 55 -1.85 -13.07 13.41
N SER A 56 -0.83 -13.78 12.96
CA SER A 56 -0.72 -14.24 11.57
C SER A 56 -1.80 -15.27 11.30
N ASP A 57 -2.47 -15.16 10.16
CA ASP A 57 -3.48 -16.13 9.73
C ASP A 57 -2.86 -17.46 9.24
N LYS A 58 -1.52 -17.57 9.16
CA LYS A 58 -0.82 -18.82 8.81
C LYS A 58 -0.37 -19.64 10.03
N SER A 59 0.14 -18.99 11.08
CA SER A 59 0.74 -19.68 12.24
C SER A 59 0.14 -19.35 13.60
N ASP A 60 -0.81 -18.41 13.68
CA ASP A 60 -1.34 -17.83 14.93
C ASP A 60 -0.31 -17.07 15.78
N GLU A 61 0.93 -16.89 15.31
CA GLU A 61 1.94 -16.10 16.02
C GLU A 61 1.63 -14.60 15.98
N GLN A 62 1.92 -13.91 17.09
CA GLN A 62 1.71 -12.47 17.19
C GLN A 62 2.81 -11.67 16.49
N PHE A 63 2.43 -10.62 15.77
CA PHE A 63 3.36 -9.70 15.12
C PHE A 63 2.72 -8.31 14.91
N ILE A 64 3.55 -7.33 14.53
CA ILE A 64 3.08 -6.00 14.14
C ILE A 64 2.65 -6.02 12.67
N SER A 65 1.48 -5.45 12.39
CA SER A 65 0.85 -5.44 11.07
C SER A 65 0.27 -4.06 10.75
N ILE A 66 0.22 -3.72 9.46
CA ILE A 66 -0.49 -2.55 8.94
C ILE A 66 -2.00 -2.78 8.76
N TYR A 67 -2.44 -4.03 8.94
CA TYR A 67 -3.84 -4.44 8.89
C TYR A 67 -4.36 -4.78 10.29
N PRO A 68 -5.58 -4.35 10.64
CA PRO A 68 -6.25 -4.77 11.87
C PRO A 68 -6.63 -6.25 11.80
N GLU A 69 -6.96 -6.85 12.96
CA GLU A 69 -7.35 -8.27 13.09
C GLU A 69 -8.60 -8.62 12.26
N LYS A 70 -9.58 -7.70 12.15
CA LYS A 70 -10.83 -7.91 11.41
C LYS A 70 -10.73 -7.45 9.95
N THR A 71 -9.79 -8.01 9.20
CA THR A 71 -9.65 -7.74 7.76
C THR A 71 -10.22 -8.90 6.91
N PRO A 72 -10.77 -8.68 5.70
CA PRO A 72 -11.47 -9.71 4.94
C PRO A 72 -10.55 -10.66 4.14
N PHE A 73 -9.24 -10.62 4.36
CA PHE A 73 -8.24 -11.40 3.65
C PHE A 73 -7.19 -11.95 4.63
N PRO A 74 -6.51 -13.06 4.29
CA PRO A 74 -5.43 -13.56 5.13
C PRO A 74 -4.25 -12.57 5.17
N VAL A 75 -3.61 -12.45 6.32
CA VAL A 75 -2.42 -11.61 6.54
C VAL A 75 -1.37 -12.43 7.25
N TRP A 76 -0.16 -12.47 6.66
CA TRP A 76 0.94 -13.28 7.15
C TRP A 76 2.09 -12.40 7.66
N LYS A 77 2.89 -12.94 8.58
CA LYS A 77 4.09 -12.23 9.06
C LYS A 77 5.20 -12.29 7.99
N PRO A 78 6.18 -11.37 8.00
CA PRO A 78 7.23 -11.30 6.97
C PRO A 78 7.96 -12.62 6.72
N ALA A 79 8.39 -13.31 7.79
CA ALA A 79 9.11 -14.58 7.69
C ALA A 79 8.31 -15.70 6.97
N GLU A 80 6.98 -15.65 7.02
CA GLU A 80 6.10 -16.60 6.34
C GLU A 80 5.81 -16.23 4.91
N TRP A 81 5.71 -14.92 4.64
CA TRP A 81 5.49 -14.39 3.30
C TRP A 81 6.68 -14.67 2.39
N TYR A 82 7.89 -14.49 2.92
CA TYR A 82 9.15 -14.72 2.20
C TYR A 82 9.64 -16.18 2.28
N ALA A 83 8.90 -17.08 2.93
CA ALA A 83 9.24 -18.49 2.93
C ALA A 83 8.98 -19.12 1.56
N GLU A 84 9.84 -20.06 1.16
CA GLU A 84 9.71 -20.81 -0.10
C GLU A 84 8.74 -22.01 0.02
N ASP A 85 7.78 -21.95 0.93
CA ASP A 85 6.83 -23.02 1.25
C ASP A 85 5.42 -22.79 0.69
N TRP A 86 5.22 -21.75 -0.11
CA TRP A 86 3.95 -21.43 -0.77
C TRP A 86 4.15 -20.77 -2.14
N ASP A 87 3.15 -20.89 -3.02
CA ASP A 87 3.17 -20.29 -4.35
C ASP A 87 1.94 -19.39 -4.55
N PRO A 88 2.09 -18.10 -4.92
CA PRO A 88 0.94 -17.23 -5.21
C PRO A 88 0.05 -17.76 -6.34
N ARG A 89 0.58 -18.62 -7.23
CA ARG A 89 -0.19 -19.23 -8.34
C ARG A 89 -1.22 -20.24 -7.84
N ASP A 90 -1.05 -20.81 -6.65
CA ASP A 90 -2.02 -21.74 -6.05
C ASP A 90 -3.37 -21.07 -5.74
N TYR A 91 -3.39 -19.73 -5.67
CA TYR A 91 -4.60 -18.94 -5.47
C TYR A 91 -5.34 -18.62 -6.77
N GLY A 92 -4.78 -18.97 -7.93
CA GLY A 92 -5.38 -18.75 -9.25
C GLY A 92 -6.81 -19.30 -9.34
N GLN A 93 -7.61 -18.66 -10.19
CA GLN A 93 -8.98 -19.06 -10.47
C GLN A 93 -9.28 -18.86 -11.96
N ASP A 94 -10.10 -19.74 -12.53
CA ASP A 94 -10.60 -19.58 -13.90
C ASP A 94 -11.52 -18.36 -13.99
N TYR A 95 -11.51 -17.70 -15.15
CA TYR A 95 -12.38 -16.56 -15.39
C TYR A 95 -13.78 -17.02 -15.82
N ASP A 96 -14.80 -16.60 -15.07
CA ASP A 96 -16.22 -16.84 -15.40
C ASP A 96 -16.80 -15.65 -16.17
N PHE A 97 -17.09 -15.84 -17.46
CA PHE A 97 -17.69 -14.81 -18.31
C PHE A 97 -19.15 -14.47 -17.94
N ASN A 98 -19.79 -15.24 -17.05
CA ASN A 98 -21.13 -14.95 -16.55
C ASN A 98 -21.12 -14.02 -15.32
N LYS A 99 -19.95 -13.75 -14.73
CA LYS A 99 -19.81 -12.87 -13.58
C LYS A 99 -19.11 -11.54 -13.95
N PRO A 100 -19.49 -10.40 -13.34
CA PRO A 100 -18.74 -9.16 -13.49
C PRO A 100 -17.27 -9.29 -13.06
N PHE A 101 -16.36 -8.65 -13.81
CA PHE A 101 -14.92 -8.68 -13.51
C PHE A 101 -14.59 -8.26 -12.07
N PHE A 102 -15.16 -7.15 -11.59
CA PHE A 102 -14.81 -6.61 -10.27
C PHE A 102 -15.27 -7.48 -9.10
N GLU A 103 -16.31 -8.29 -9.30
CA GLU A 103 -16.76 -9.25 -8.28
C GLU A 103 -15.74 -10.38 -8.14
N GLN A 104 -15.37 -11.01 -9.26
CA GLN A 104 -14.35 -12.07 -9.31
C GLN A 104 -12.98 -11.56 -8.83
N TRP A 105 -12.63 -10.33 -9.20
CA TRP A 105 -11.40 -9.68 -8.73
C TRP A 105 -11.43 -9.44 -7.21
N ASN A 106 -12.56 -9.00 -6.66
CA ASN A 106 -12.70 -8.84 -5.21
C ASN A 106 -12.65 -10.19 -4.48
N GLU A 107 -13.28 -11.24 -5.02
CA GLU A 107 -13.17 -12.61 -4.50
C GLU A 107 -11.69 -13.05 -4.43
N LEU A 108 -10.92 -12.83 -5.51
CA LEU A 108 -9.48 -13.14 -5.54
C LEU A 108 -8.69 -12.33 -4.50
N LEU A 109 -8.92 -11.01 -4.43
CA LEU A 109 -8.26 -10.12 -3.47
C LEU A 109 -8.54 -10.45 -2.00
N GLN A 110 -9.65 -11.14 -1.72
CA GLN A 110 -10.00 -11.63 -0.39
C GLN A 110 -9.40 -13.00 -0.08
N LYS A 111 -9.09 -13.79 -1.10
CA LYS A 111 -8.52 -15.14 -0.97
C LYS A 111 -6.99 -15.13 -0.84
N VAL A 112 -6.32 -14.26 -1.60
CA VAL A 112 -4.84 -14.19 -1.64
C VAL A 112 -4.32 -13.57 -0.34
N PRO A 113 -3.34 -14.20 0.34
CA PRO A 113 -2.74 -13.62 1.54
C PRO A 113 -2.03 -12.31 1.24
N ARG A 114 -1.84 -11.47 2.26
CA ARG A 114 -1.06 -10.23 2.16
C ARG A 114 0.06 -10.22 3.18
N LEU A 115 1.19 -9.63 2.77
CA LEU A 115 2.27 -9.29 3.68
C LEU A 115 1.75 -8.31 4.74
N GLY A 116 1.83 -8.69 6.02
CA GLY A 116 1.26 -7.90 7.10
C GLY A 116 2.03 -6.63 7.43
N ILE A 117 3.33 -6.59 7.17
CA ILE A 117 4.19 -5.42 7.32
C ILE A 117 5.42 -5.63 6.43
N ASP A 118 5.90 -4.59 5.78
CA ASP A 118 7.02 -4.71 4.86
C ASP A 118 8.34 -4.37 5.57
N ILE A 119 8.98 -5.41 6.12
CA ILE A 119 10.31 -5.34 6.71
C ILE A 119 11.15 -6.51 6.18
N VAL A 120 12.37 -6.22 5.77
CA VAL A 120 13.31 -7.21 5.22
C VAL A 120 14.64 -7.08 5.94
N HIS A 121 15.08 -8.16 6.60
CA HIS A 121 16.34 -8.22 7.36
C HIS A 121 16.52 -7.15 8.44
N CYS A 122 15.45 -6.55 8.95
CA CYS A 122 15.55 -5.57 10.03
C CYS A 122 15.80 -6.26 11.38
N GLU A 123 16.63 -5.64 12.22
CA GLU A 123 16.95 -6.08 13.59
C GLU A 123 16.36 -5.09 14.61
N ASN A 124 15.58 -5.58 15.59
CA ASN A 124 15.01 -4.74 16.66
C ASN A 124 14.25 -3.50 16.13
N SER A 125 13.44 -3.71 15.08
CA SER A 125 12.79 -2.64 14.29
C SER A 125 11.36 -3.00 13.88
N GLU A 126 10.61 -3.70 14.73
CA GLU A 126 9.29 -4.29 14.42
C GLU A 126 8.19 -3.26 14.15
N TYR A 127 8.41 -1.99 14.50
CA TYR A 127 7.50 -0.87 14.26
C TYR A 127 7.90 -0.01 13.05
N CYS A 128 8.77 -0.53 12.19
CA CYS A 128 9.11 0.09 10.91
C CYS A 128 8.25 -0.49 9.77
N ASN A 129 8.16 0.20 8.64
CA ASN A 129 7.42 -0.30 7.48
C ASN A 129 7.99 0.21 6.16
N TYR A 130 7.93 -0.63 5.13
CA TYR A 130 8.64 -0.44 3.86
C TYR A 130 10.16 -0.32 4.07
N CYS A 131 10.71 -1.11 5.00
CA CYS A 131 12.10 -0.98 5.43
C CYS A 131 12.94 -2.21 5.07
N GLY A 132 14.22 -1.98 4.80
CA GLY A 132 15.22 -3.02 4.51
C GLY A 132 16.51 -2.79 5.27
N ASP A 133 17.08 -3.84 5.87
CA ASP A 133 18.38 -3.82 6.57
C ASP A 133 18.50 -2.79 7.72
N ASP A 134 17.37 -2.34 8.28
CA ASP A 134 17.36 -1.39 9.40
C ASP A 134 17.71 -2.04 10.75
N LYS A 135 18.41 -1.31 11.62
CA LYS A 135 18.82 -1.78 12.94
C LYS A 135 18.50 -0.78 14.05
N ASN A 136 17.80 -1.25 15.08
CA ASN A 136 17.37 -0.44 16.23
C ASN A 136 16.55 0.80 15.82
N CYS A 137 15.74 0.68 14.78
CA CYS A 137 14.90 1.77 14.28
C CYS A 137 13.48 1.68 14.83
N TYR A 138 12.81 2.82 15.00
CA TYR A 138 11.44 2.86 15.50
C TYR A 138 10.59 3.92 14.81
N LEU A 139 9.45 3.49 14.24
CA LEU A 139 8.60 4.32 13.41
C LEU A 139 9.39 5.02 12.30
N ASP A 140 10.34 4.29 11.71
CA ASP A 140 10.99 4.63 10.46
C ASP A 140 10.17 4.02 9.32
N ILE A 141 9.84 4.84 8.32
CA ILE A 141 8.95 4.46 7.23
C ILE A 141 9.64 4.76 5.91
N ALA A 142 9.78 3.72 5.08
CA ALA A 142 10.52 3.76 3.82
C ALA A 142 12.01 4.10 4.02
N GLY A 143 12.65 3.41 4.97
CA GLY A 143 14.09 3.44 5.23
C GLY A 143 14.84 2.26 4.62
N GLU A 144 16.14 2.43 4.37
CA GLU A 144 17.02 1.34 3.94
C GLU A 144 18.39 1.53 4.58
N ALA A 145 18.87 0.49 5.26
CA ALA A 145 20.15 0.46 5.96
C ALA A 145 20.32 1.59 7.01
N ASN A 146 19.23 1.96 7.68
CA ASN A 146 19.28 2.92 8.78
C ASN A 146 19.69 2.23 10.08
N GLU A 147 20.47 2.94 10.91
CA GLU A 147 20.83 2.49 12.25
C GLU A 147 20.45 3.56 13.29
N ASP A 148 19.89 3.14 14.41
CA ASP A 148 19.53 3.99 15.56
C ASP A 148 18.67 5.22 15.18
N CYS A 149 17.73 5.03 14.24
CA CYS A 149 16.86 6.07 13.70
C CYS A 149 15.43 6.01 14.26
N TYR A 150 14.84 7.17 14.53
CA TYR A 150 13.52 7.25 15.18
C TYR A 150 12.63 8.28 14.49
N PHE A 151 11.36 7.95 14.26
CA PHE A 151 10.32 8.87 13.78
C PHE A 151 10.62 9.51 12.41
N ASN A 152 11.12 8.72 11.47
CA ASN A 152 11.37 9.14 10.10
C ASN A 152 10.19 8.76 9.19
N LEU A 153 9.86 9.62 8.23
CA LEU A 153 8.80 9.37 7.26
C LEU A 153 9.20 9.89 5.89
N PHE A 154 9.39 8.98 4.94
CA PHE A 154 9.59 9.31 3.53
C PHE A 154 8.33 8.99 2.71
N THR A 155 7.38 9.94 2.64
CA THR A 155 6.13 9.84 1.83
C THR A 155 5.55 11.19 1.43
#